data_AF-A0A174QFS1-F1
#
_entry.id   AF-A0A174QFS1-F1
#
_cell.length_a   1.000
_cell.length_b   1.000
_cell.length_c   1.000
_cell.angle_alpha   90.00
_cell.angle_beta   90.00
_cell.angle_gamma   90.00
#
_symmetry.space_group_name_H-M   'P 1'
#
loop_
_entity.id
_entity.type
_entity.pdbx_description
1 polymer ?
#
loop_
_entity_poly.entity_id
_entity_poly.type
_entity_poly.pdbx_seq_one_letter_code
_entity_poly.pdbx_strand_id
1 'polypeptide(L)'
;MFKKSKKSKESVQGFTLVELIIIVAILGVLLVILAPAYTKYIERSRESTDLANAKSAYNELMMNVAEKEEDPEPISFKLKQKHPGWQSPLPIIVGSASFDGTNTDNWVGTPGRNGTCVVSYEKNKGVIFTWSGGGDVAVRPTYNGKLDTTLT
;
A
#
# COMPACT_ATOMS: atom_id res chain seq x y z
N MET A 1 -57.03 -49.43 15.10
CA MET A 1 -56.99 -48.75 13.79
C MET A 1 -55.74 -47.87 13.75
N PHE A 2 -54.65 -48.32 13.12
CA PHE A 2 -53.38 -47.58 13.06
C PHE A 2 -53.11 -47.11 11.63
N LYS A 3 -53.24 -45.81 11.39
CA LYS A 3 -53.02 -45.18 10.08
C LYS A 3 -51.53 -44.86 9.95
N LYS A 4 -50.80 -45.67 9.17
CA LYS A 4 -49.37 -45.47 8.90
C LYS A 4 -49.21 -44.25 7.97
N SER A 5 -48.72 -43.13 8.51
CA SER A 5 -48.38 -41.95 7.70
C SER A 5 -47.12 -42.26 6.87
N LYS A 6 -47.23 -42.19 5.54
CA LYS A 6 -46.07 -42.28 4.64
C LYS A 6 -45.32 -40.95 4.70
N LYS A 7 -44.20 -40.91 5.41
CA LYS A 7 -43.26 -39.78 5.39
C LYS A 7 -42.61 -39.73 4.01
N SER A 8 -42.87 -38.68 3.24
CA SER A 8 -42.16 -38.43 1.97
C SER A 8 -40.68 -38.25 2.29
N LYS A 9 -39.82 -39.02 1.61
CA LYS A 9 -38.38 -38.73 1.59
C LYS A 9 -38.23 -37.48 0.73
N GLU A 10 -37.92 -36.35 1.34
CA GLU A 10 -37.40 -35.22 0.59
C GLU A 10 -36.08 -35.65 -0.05
N SER A 11 -36.02 -35.62 -1.38
CA SER A 11 -34.79 -35.86 -2.12
C SER A 11 -33.88 -34.66 -1.88
N VAL A 12 -32.85 -34.84 -1.07
CA VAL A 12 -31.74 -33.88 -1.01
C VAL A 12 -31.07 -33.91 -2.38
N GLN A 13 -31.32 -32.90 -3.20
CA GLN A 13 -30.61 -32.71 -4.46
C GLN A 13 -29.15 -32.38 -4.14
N GLY A 14 -28.26 -33.31 -4.46
CA GLY A 14 -26.81 -33.11 -4.37
C GLY A 14 -26.28 -32.34 -5.57
N PHE A 15 -25.17 -31.65 -5.36
CA PHE A 15 -24.44 -30.93 -6.40
C PHE A 15 -23.78 -31.91 -7.39
N THR A 16 -23.86 -31.66 -8.69
CA THR A 16 -23.24 -32.53 -9.70
C THR A 16 -21.77 -32.19 -9.89
N LEU A 17 -20.94 -33.18 -10.26
CA LEU A 17 -19.54 -32.94 -10.60
C LEU A 17 -19.38 -32.00 -11.80
N VAL A 18 -20.31 -32.06 -12.75
CA VAL A 18 -20.32 -31.21 -13.93
C VAL A 18 -20.56 -29.74 -13.56
N GLU A 19 -21.50 -29.46 -12.67
CA GLU A 19 -21.73 -28.11 -12.15
C GLU A 19 -20.48 -27.57 -11.45
N LEU A 20 -19.75 -28.40 -10.70
CA LEU A 20 -18.50 -27.98 -10.05
C LEU A 20 -17.42 -27.59 -11.06
N ILE A 21 -17.26 -28.39 -12.12
CA ILE A 21 -16.26 -28.13 -13.16
C ILE A 21 -16.54 -26.80 -13.86
N ILE A 22 -17.80 -26.53 -14.20
CA ILE A 22 -18.20 -25.27 -14.85
C ILE A 22 -17.94 -24.07 -13.92
N ILE A 23 -18.24 -24.19 -12.62
CA ILE A 23 -17.98 -23.11 -11.65
C ILE A 23 -16.49 -22.81 -11.54
N VAL A 24 -15.65 -23.84 -11.39
CA VAL A 24 -14.19 -23.66 -11.29
C VAL A 24 -13.63 -23.07 -12.59
N ALA A 25 -14.16 -23.45 -13.76
CA ALA A 25 -13.77 -22.88 -15.04
C ALA A 25 -14.08 -21.36 -15.11
N ILE A 26 -15.29 -20.94 -14.73
CA ILE A 26 -15.68 -19.52 -14.72
C ILE A 26 -14.85 -18.73 -13.68
N LEU A 27 -14.65 -19.29 -12.48
CA LEU A 27 -13.79 -18.68 -11.45
C LEU A 27 -12.36 -18.47 -11.94
N GLY A 28 -11.80 -19.44 -12.67
CA GLY A 28 -10.47 -19.32 -13.27
C GLY A 28 -10.35 -18.12 -14.22
N VAL A 29 -11.32 -17.94 -15.13
CA VAL A 29 -11.35 -16.81 -16.07
C VAL A 29 -11.46 -15.46 -15.32
N LEU A 30 -12.31 -15.38 -14.30
CA LEU A 30 -12.47 -14.16 -13.50
C LEU A 30 -11.19 -13.77 -12.76
N LEU A 31 -10.48 -14.74 -12.18
CA LEU A 31 -9.23 -14.49 -11.45
C LEU A 31 -8.14 -13.92 -12.36
N VAL A 32 -8.04 -14.37 -13.61
CA VAL A 32 -7.05 -13.86 -14.58
C VAL A 32 -7.26 -12.37 -14.85
N ILE A 33 -8.51 -11.94 -15.00
CA ILE A 33 -8.85 -10.53 -15.25
C ILE A 33 -8.66 -9.68 -13.98
N LEU A 34 -9.03 -10.22 -12.81
CA LEU A 34 -9.02 -9.50 -11.54
C LEU A 34 -7.60 -9.31 -10.94
N ALA A 35 -6.74 -10.32 -11.06
CA ALA A 35 -5.43 -10.35 -10.42
C ALA A 35 -4.57 -9.09 -10.63
N PRO A 36 -4.35 -8.57 -11.86
CA PRO A 36 -3.47 -7.41 -12.08
C PRO A 36 -4.04 -6.11 -11.50
N ALA A 37 -5.36 -5.97 -11.39
CA ALA A 37 -5.96 -4.81 -10.74
C ALA A 37 -5.76 -4.87 -9.22
N TYR A 38 -5.98 -6.05 -8.63
CA TYR A 38 -5.87 -6.25 -7.19
C TYR A 38 -4.46 -5.99 -6.64
N THR A 39 -3.41 -6.38 -7.37
CA THR A 39 -2.01 -6.12 -6.97
C THR A 39 -1.70 -4.62 -6.89
N LYS A 40 -2.22 -3.81 -7.82
CA LYS A 40 -2.07 -2.34 -7.80
C LYS A 40 -2.73 -1.72 -6.57
N TYR A 41 -3.94 -2.17 -6.21
CA TYR A 41 -4.64 -1.67 -5.02
C TYR A 41 -3.92 -2.01 -3.73
N ILE A 42 -3.37 -3.23 -3.61
CA ILE A 42 -2.56 -3.62 -2.45
C ILE A 42 -1.34 -2.72 -2.32
N GLU A 43 -0.65 -2.44 -3.43
CA GLU A 43 0.55 -1.62 -3.38
C GLU A 43 0.25 -0.17 -2.99
N ARG A 44 -0.83 0.42 -3.52
CA ARG A 44 -1.28 1.76 -3.11
C ARG A 44 -1.69 1.82 -1.64
N SER A 45 -2.27 0.74 -1.11
CA SER A 45 -2.61 0.61 0.31
C SER A 45 -1.35 0.58 1.20
N ARG A 46 -0.29 -0.12 0.76
CA ARG A 46 1.01 -0.14 1.43
C ARG A 46 1.66 1.24 1.44
N GLU A 47 1.65 1.94 0.32
CA GLU A 47 2.15 3.33 0.21
C GLU A 47 1.43 4.27 1.17
N SER A 48 0.10 4.22 1.18
CA SER A 48 -0.73 5.02 2.10
C SER A 48 -0.38 4.74 3.57
N THR A 49 -0.11 3.47 3.89
CA THR A 49 0.33 3.06 5.24
C THR A 49 1.70 3.64 5.58
N ASP A 50 2.65 3.62 4.63
CA ASP A 50 3.98 4.18 4.84
C ASP A 50 3.94 5.71 5.02
N LEU A 51 3.09 6.41 4.27
CA LEU A 51 2.83 7.85 4.45
C LEU A 51 2.18 8.16 5.80
N ALA A 52 1.23 7.33 6.23
CA ALA A 52 0.60 7.47 7.55
C ALA A 52 1.63 7.26 8.68
N ASN A 53 2.48 6.25 8.57
CA ASN A 53 3.57 6.00 9.53
C ASN A 53 4.57 7.17 9.56
N ALA A 54 4.92 7.74 8.40
CA ALA A 54 5.78 8.91 8.31
C ALA A 54 5.17 10.12 9.03
N LYS A 55 3.85 10.35 8.85
CA LYS A 55 3.13 11.41 9.54
C LYS A 55 3.06 11.19 11.05
N SER A 56 2.86 9.96 11.50
CA SER A 56 2.90 9.62 12.93
C SER A 56 4.29 9.86 13.53
N ALA A 57 5.34 9.41 12.86
CA ALA A 57 6.73 9.65 13.27
C ALA A 57 7.08 11.14 13.29
N TYR A 58 6.61 11.92 12.31
CA TYR A 58 6.74 13.38 12.32
C TYR A 58 6.12 14.01 13.56
N ASN A 59 4.89 13.62 13.91
CA ASN A 59 4.20 14.18 15.08
C ASN A 59 4.92 13.83 16.38
N GLU A 60 5.38 12.58 16.52
CA GLU A 60 6.13 12.11 17.68
C GLU A 60 7.46 12.87 17.84
N LEU A 61 8.21 13.01 16.74
CA LEU A 61 9.46 13.74 16.72
C LEU A 61 9.25 15.23 17.06
N MET A 62 8.22 15.86 16.50
CA MET A 62 7.88 17.26 16.82
C MET A 62 7.44 17.46 18.28
N MET A 63 6.78 16.47 18.88
CA MET A 63 6.46 16.49 20.31
C MET A 63 7.74 16.45 21.15
N ASN A 64 8.71 15.61 20.77
CA ASN A 64 10.02 15.52 21.44
C ASN A 64 10.83 16.83 21.31
N VAL A 65 10.80 17.47 20.14
CA VAL A 65 11.43 18.80 19.95
C VAL A 65 10.81 19.83 20.89
N ALA A 66 9.47 19.85 21.01
CA ALA A 66 8.76 20.80 21.83
C ALA A 66 8.96 20.58 23.34
N GLU A 67 9.17 19.34 23.77
CA GLU A 67 9.37 19.00 25.20
C GLU A 67 10.80 19.27 25.66
N LYS A 68 11.80 18.91 24.86
CA LYS A 68 13.20 18.84 25.30
C LYS A 68 14.09 19.98 24.83
N GLU A 69 13.62 20.86 23.95
CA GLU A 69 14.40 21.96 23.32
C GLU A 69 15.79 21.55 22.77
N GLU A 70 16.01 20.25 22.53
CA GLU A 70 17.26 19.63 22.09
C GLU A 70 17.04 18.76 20.84
N ASP A 71 18.11 18.44 20.11
CA ASP A 71 18.06 17.63 18.89
C ASP A 71 17.50 16.21 19.20
N PRO A 72 16.25 15.89 18.80
CA PRO A 72 15.62 14.62 19.13
C PRO A 72 16.30 13.45 18.40
N GLU A 73 16.24 12.27 19.00
CA GLU A 73 16.65 11.05 18.33
C GLU A 73 15.78 10.79 17.07
N PRO A 74 16.39 10.43 15.93
CA PRO A 74 15.64 10.12 14.71
C PRO A 74 14.72 8.91 14.89
N ILE A 75 13.50 9.01 14.39
CA ILE A 75 12.54 7.90 14.39
C ILE A 75 12.66 7.17 13.06
N SER A 76 12.85 5.85 13.12
CA SER A 76 12.96 5.02 11.92
C SER A 76 11.91 3.90 11.89
N PHE A 77 11.37 3.65 10.71
CA PHE A 77 10.46 2.53 10.49
C PHE A 77 10.69 1.87 9.13
N LYS A 78 10.34 0.57 9.06
CA LYS A 78 10.44 -0.22 7.82
C LYS A 78 9.25 0.04 6.92
N LEU A 79 9.53 0.27 5.64
CA LEU A 79 8.52 0.46 4.61
C LEU A 79 7.77 -0.84 4.32
N LYS A 80 6.48 -0.72 4.04
CA LYS A 80 5.58 -1.80 3.65
C LYS A 80 5.52 -1.98 2.13
N GLN A 81 5.79 -0.93 1.37
CA GLN A 81 5.86 -0.99 -0.09
C GLN A 81 6.83 -2.06 -0.59
N LYS A 82 6.48 -2.65 -1.74
CA LYS A 82 7.23 -3.69 -2.44
C LYS A 82 7.69 -3.24 -3.83
N HIS A 83 7.12 -2.16 -4.35
CA HIS A 83 7.57 -1.48 -5.56
C HIS A 83 8.42 -0.25 -5.21
N PRO A 84 9.48 0.04 -5.99
CA PRO A 84 10.28 1.24 -5.81
C PRO A 84 9.53 2.48 -6.28
N GLY A 85 9.79 3.60 -5.62
CA GLY A 85 9.25 4.90 -5.95
C GLY A 85 7.78 5.09 -5.55
N TRP A 86 7.37 6.35 -5.60
CA TRP A 86 6.01 6.77 -5.29
C TRP A 86 5.04 6.52 -6.44
N GLN A 87 3.92 5.84 -6.15
CA GLN A 87 2.86 5.57 -7.12
C GLN A 87 1.75 6.62 -7.06
N SER A 88 1.64 7.38 -5.95
CA SER A 88 0.68 8.47 -5.83
C SER A 88 1.02 9.66 -6.72
N PRO A 89 0.00 10.42 -7.18
CA PRO A 89 0.19 11.71 -7.81
C PRO A 89 1.01 12.65 -6.92
N LEU A 90 1.81 13.51 -7.56
CA LEU A 90 2.53 14.58 -6.87
C LEU A 90 1.63 15.82 -6.70
N PRO A 91 1.93 16.71 -5.75
CA PRO A 91 2.97 16.56 -4.73
C PRO A 91 2.54 15.60 -3.60
N ILE A 92 3.52 14.92 -3.02
CA ILE A 92 3.32 14.12 -1.81
C ILE A 92 3.73 14.98 -0.63
N ILE A 93 2.86 15.10 0.36
CA ILE A 93 3.06 15.99 1.51
C ILE A 93 3.01 15.17 2.79
N VAL A 94 4.04 15.29 3.62
CA VAL A 94 4.10 14.71 4.96
C VAL A 94 4.61 15.77 5.93
N GLY A 95 3.76 16.16 6.89
CA GLY A 95 4.10 17.24 7.82
C GLY A 95 4.41 18.54 7.07
N SER A 96 5.62 19.06 7.27
CA SER A 96 6.14 20.25 6.60
C SER A 96 6.92 19.98 5.31
N ALA A 97 7.14 18.71 4.94
CA ALA A 97 7.92 18.33 3.77
C ALA A 97 7.01 17.98 2.57
N SER A 98 7.47 18.35 1.37
CA SER A 98 6.81 18.05 0.11
C SER A 98 7.80 17.42 -0.86
N PHE A 99 7.32 16.47 -1.66
CA PHE A 99 8.04 15.86 -2.75
C PHE A 99 7.29 16.06 -4.05
N ASP A 100 7.95 16.67 -5.02
CA ASP A 100 7.45 16.96 -6.37
C ASP A 100 8.18 16.16 -7.46
N GLY A 101 8.82 15.05 -7.06
CA GLY A 101 9.62 14.21 -7.97
C GLY A 101 11.12 14.44 -7.83
N THR A 102 11.55 15.51 -7.16
CA THR A 102 12.95 15.79 -6.86
C THR A 102 13.21 15.84 -5.36
N ASN A 103 14.45 15.53 -4.96
CA ASN A 103 14.85 15.69 -3.56
C ASN A 103 14.83 17.17 -3.17
N THR A 104 14.43 17.44 -1.94
CA THR A 104 14.46 18.77 -1.32
C THR A 104 15.28 18.70 -0.04
N ASP A 105 15.53 19.84 0.60
CA ASP A 105 16.25 19.88 1.88
C ASP A 105 15.61 19.02 2.98
N ASN A 106 14.29 18.86 2.92
CA ASN A 106 13.48 18.12 3.91
C ASN A 106 12.96 16.79 3.38
N TRP A 107 13.35 16.40 2.16
CA TRP A 107 12.93 15.15 1.53
C TRP A 107 14.04 14.55 0.70
N VAL A 108 14.60 13.44 1.17
CA VAL A 108 15.76 12.78 0.57
C VAL A 108 15.40 11.37 0.17
N GLY A 109 15.56 11.05 -1.11
CA GLY A 109 15.41 9.70 -1.64
C GLY A 109 13.98 9.29 -1.94
N THR A 110 13.83 8.04 -2.38
CA THR A 110 12.53 7.44 -2.69
C THR A 110 12.35 6.11 -1.96
N PRO A 111 11.11 5.75 -1.58
CA PRO A 111 10.84 4.49 -0.92
C PRO A 111 11.05 3.32 -1.88
N GLY A 112 11.35 2.15 -1.34
CA GLY A 112 11.25 0.92 -2.12
C GLY A 112 11.35 -0.34 -1.29
N ARG A 113 11.57 -1.46 -1.97
CA ARG A 113 11.44 -2.79 -1.37
C ARG A 113 12.42 -2.95 -0.20
N ASN A 114 11.88 -3.28 0.97
CA ASN A 114 12.64 -3.46 2.21
C ASN A 114 13.39 -2.20 2.66
N GLY A 115 13.03 -1.04 2.13
CA GLY A 115 13.56 0.23 2.57
C GLY A 115 13.06 0.64 3.95
N THR A 116 13.58 1.75 4.41
CA THR A 116 13.24 2.43 5.65
C THR A 116 12.96 3.90 5.37
N CYS A 117 12.13 4.49 6.21
CA CYS A 117 12.06 5.92 6.35
C CYS A 117 12.71 6.30 7.68
N VAL A 118 13.61 7.28 7.64
CA VAL A 118 14.21 7.90 8.82
C VAL A 118 13.69 9.33 8.86
N VAL A 119 13.02 9.68 9.96
CA VAL A 119 12.53 11.02 10.25
C VAL A 119 13.49 11.62 11.25
N SER A 120 14.23 12.65 10.85
CA SER A 120 15.19 13.37 11.68
C SER A 120 14.83 14.84 11.80
N TYR A 121 15.39 15.53 12.79
CA TYR A 121 15.24 16.97 12.96
C TYR A 121 16.59 17.66 12.84
N GLU A 122 16.63 18.77 12.11
CA GLU A 122 17.74 19.72 12.15
C GLU A 122 17.20 21.11 12.51
N LYS A 123 17.75 21.77 13.52
CA LYS A 123 17.26 23.08 14.02
C LYS A 123 17.06 24.15 12.93
N ASN A 124 17.88 24.17 11.89
CA ASN A 124 17.82 25.16 10.81
C ASN A 124 16.92 24.76 9.63
N LYS A 125 16.63 23.46 9.45
CA LYS A 125 15.88 22.94 8.30
C LYS A 125 14.49 22.40 8.67
N GLY A 126 14.31 22.03 9.93
CA GLY A 126 13.12 21.36 10.44
C GLY A 126 13.23 19.84 10.31
N VAL A 127 12.09 19.20 10.10
CA VAL A 127 12.01 17.74 9.96
C VAL A 127 12.42 17.32 8.55
N ILE A 128 13.30 16.32 8.47
CA ILE A 128 13.82 15.76 7.23
C ILE A 128 13.37 14.30 7.14
N PHE A 129 12.80 13.94 5.99
CA PHE A 129 12.45 12.56 5.67
C PHE A 129 13.50 11.95 4.75
N THR A 130 14.19 10.92 5.23
CA THR A 130 15.16 10.16 4.42
C THR A 130 14.59 8.79 4.10
N TRP A 131 14.28 8.57 2.82
CA TRP A 131 13.71 7.34 2.29
C TRP A 131 14.79 6.50 1.64
N SER A 132 14.75 5.19 1.90
CA SER A 132 15.67 4.21 1.30
C SER A 132 14.95 3.10 0.56
N GLY A 133 15.71 2.28 -0.15
CA GLY A 133 15.21 1.11 -0.88
C GLY A 133 14.61 1.41 -2.25
N GLY A 134 14.41 2.68 -2.60
CA GLY A 134 14.15 3.12 -3.97
C GLY A 134 15.46 3.27 -4.75
N GLY A 135 15.42 2.96 -6.04
CA GLY A 135 16.52 3.30 -6.96
C GLY A 135 16.56 4.81 -7.25
N ASP A 136 17.60 5.25 -7.95
CA ASP A 136 17.74 6.65 -8.38
C ASP A 136 16.48 7.10 -9.13
N VAL A 137 16.06 8.32 -8.80
CA VAL A 137 14.86 9.04 -9.24
C VAL A 137 14.16 8.45 -10.49
N ALA A 138 12.98 7.88 -10.25
CA ALA A 138 11.86 7.74 -11.19
C ALA A 138 11.97 6.73 -12.36
N VAL A 139 11.64 5.45 -12.08
CA VAL A 139 10.71 4.73 -12.96
C VAL A 139 9.32 4.87 -12.34
N ARG A 140 8.63 5.98 -12.66
CA ARG A 140 7.24 6.19 -12.23
C ARG A 140 6.33 5.68 -13.34
N PRO A 141 5.35 4.82 -13.06
CA PRO A 141 4.29 4.60 -14.02
C PRO A 141 3.49 5.90 -14.17
N THR A 142 3.61 6.56 -15.31
CA THR A 142 2.73 7.68 -15.68
C THR A 142 1.30 7.17 -15.75
N TYR A 143 0.50 7.51 -14.75
CA TYR A 143 -0.93 7.19 -14.74
C TYR A 143 -1.68 8.23 -15.58
N ASN A 144 -1.89 7.93 -16.85
CA ASN A 144 -2.61 8.81 -17.79
C ASN A 144 -4.14 8.65 -17.72
N GLY A 145 -4.69 8.11 -16.62
CA GLY A 145 -6.13 7.81 -16.50
C GLY A 145 -6.64 6.72 -17.46
N LYS A 146 -5.73 6.10 -18.22
CA LYS A 146 -5.99 5.10 -19.25
C LYS A 146 -5.72 3.69 -18.69
N LEU A 147 -6.76 2.85 -18.66
CA LEU A 147 -6.72 1.47 -18.15
C LEU A 147 -5.94 0.50 -19.06
N ASP A 148 -5.44 1.00 -20.19
CA ASP A 148 -4.83 0.30 -21.32
C ASP A 148 -3.31 0.20 -21.25
N THR A 149 -2.65 0.87 -20.29
CA THR A 149 -1.18 0.86 -20.22
C THR A 149 -0.69 -0.40 -19.50
N THR A 150 -0.23 -1.37 -20.28
CA THR A 150 0.66 -2.45 -19.83
C THR A 150 1.97 -1.81 -19.35
N LEU A 151 2.43 -2.23 -18.17
CA LEU A 151 3.72 -1.81 -17.62
C LEU A 151 4.82 -2.52 -18.43
N THR A 152 5.59 -1.76 -19.21
CA THR A 152 6.96 -2.17 -19.61
C THR A 152 7.94 -1.62 -18.59
#